data_AF-A0A511B7R6-F1
#
_entry.id   AF-A0A511B7R6-F1
#
_cell.length_a   1.000
_cell.length_b   1.000
_cell.length_c   1.000
_cell.angle_alpha   90.00
_cell.angle_beta   90.00
_cell.angle_gamma   90.00
#
_symmetry.space_group_name_H-M   'P 1'
#
loop_
_entity.id
_entity.type
_entity.pdbx_description
1 polymer ?
#
loop_
_entity_poly.entity_id
_entity_poly.type
_entity_poly.pdbx_seq_one_letter_code
_entity_poly.pdbx_strand_id
1 'polypeptide(L)'
;MLVSQAQSAGLADKIQSWIGHGENLPITTDELRSLLTDQQIQTIVAKTGLPAGTILPALAQLLPAAVDKHTPEGEAPTTTV
;
A
#
# COMPACT_ATOMS: atom_id res chain seq x y z
N MET A 1 3.05 -4.87 8.78
CA MET A 1 2.93 -5.94 7.75
C MET A 1 2.46 -5.36 6.41
N LEU A 2 3.10 -4.29 5.92
CA LEU A 2 2.92 -3.76 4.56
C LEU A 2 4.29 -3.70 3.89
N VAL A 3 5.29 -3.19 4.61
CA VAL A 3 6.71 -3.28 4.27
C VAL A 3 7.15 -4.71 3.94
N SER A 4 6.81 -5.70 4.79
CA SER A 4 7.18 -7.10 4.56
C SER A 4 6.50 -7.70 3.32
N GLN A 5 5.22 -7.37 3.07
CA GLN A 5 4.49 -7.81 1.87
C GLN A 5 5.06 -7.13 0.61
N ALA A 6 5.42 -5.85 0.72
CA ALA A 6 6.09 -5.11 -0.35
C ALA A 6 7.43 -5.75 -0.70
N GLN A 7 8.24 -6.13 0.30
CA GLN A 7 9.51 -6.82 0.09
C GLN A 7 9.31 -8.14 -0.65
N SER A 8 8.35 -8.97 -0.24
CA SER A 8 8.03 -10.22 -0.93
C SER A 8 7.51 -10.01 -2.35
N ALA A 9 6.84 -8.89 -2.62
CA ALA A 9 6.33 -8.53 -3.94
C ALA A 9 7.36 -7.78 -4.83
N GLY A 10 8.57 -7.49 -4.32
CA GLY A 10 9.56 -6.67 -5.03
C GLY A 10 9.21 -5.17 -5.08
N LEU A 11 8.24 -4.74 -4.29
CA LEU A 11 7.71 -3.37 -4.21
C LEU A 11 8.24 -2.60 -3.00
N ALA A 12 9.29 -3.11 -2.34
CA ALA A 12 9.93 -2.50 -1.19
C ALA A 12 10.36 -1.05 -1.47
N ASP A 13 10.94 -0.79 -2.64
CA ASP A 13 11.42 0.53 -3.06
C ASP A 13 10.28 1.56 -3.09
N LYS A 14 9.09 1.18 -3.56
CA LYS A 14 7.92 2.06 -3.59
C LYS A 14 7.42 2.39 -2.19
N ILE A 15 7.28 1.38 -1.35
CA ILE A 15 6.82 1.57 0.03
C ILE A 15 7.85 2.36 0.84
N GLN A 16 9.14 2.14 0.62
CA GLN A 16 10.23 2.90 1.24
C GLN A 16 10.24 4.37 0.76
N SER A 17 9.89 4.62 -0.51
CA SER A 17 9.68 5.97 -1.04
C SER A 17 8.54 6.71 -0.33
N TRP A 18 7.46 6.02 0.04
CA TRP A 18 6.33 6.62 0.77
C TRP A 18 6.58 6.86 2.25
N ILE A 19 7.43 6.02 2.84
CA ILE A 19 7.79 6.13 4.26
C ILE A 19 8.85 7.21 4.47
N GLY A 20 9.71 7.44 3.47
CA GLY A 20 10.76 8.45 3.51
C GLY A 20 10.28 9.84 3.10
N HIS A 21 11.22 10.80 3.09
CA HIS A 21 10.98 12.17 2.62
C HIS A 21 11.15 12.33 1.10
N GLY A 22 11.03 11.22 0.34
CA GLY A 22 11.28 11.17 -1.09
C GLY A 22 10.03 11.44 -1.92
N GLU A 23 10.17 11.46 -3.25
CA GLU A 23 9.02 11.55 -4.15
C GLU A 23 8.22 10.25 -4.08
N ASN A 24 6.91 10.35 -3.84
CA ASN A 24 6.03 9.19 -3.69
C ASN A 24 5.88 8.45 -5.02
N LEU A 25 6.48 7.27 -5.13
CA LEU A 25 6.42 6.50 -6.35
C LEU A 25 4.99 6.01 -6.63
N PRO A 26 4.45 6.22 -7.84
CA PRO A 26 3.11 5.74 -8.18
C PRO A 26 3.09 4.21 -8.17
N ILE A 27 2.07 3.61 -7.55
CA ILE A 27 1.82 2.17 -7.63
C ILE A 27 0.69 1.89 -8.61
N THR A 28 0.83 0.83 -9.38
CA THR A 28 -0.22 0.36 -10.29
C THR A 28 -1.20 -0.58 -9.57
N THR A 29 -2.39 -0.75 -10.13
CA THR A 29 -3.38 -1.70 -9.62
C THR A 29 -2.85 -3.13 -9.52
N ASP A 30 -2.03 -3.56 -10.47
CA ASP A 30 -1.47 -4.90 -10.52
C ASP A 30 -0.44 -5.12 -9.39
N GLU A 31 0.45 -4.15 -9.21
CA GLU A 31 1.41 -4.14 -8.09
C GLU A 31 0.70 -4.11 -6.73
N LEU A 32 -0.35 -3.29 -6.60
CA LEU A 32 -1.15 -3.22 -5.39
C LEU A 32 -1.83 -4.56 -5.10
N ARG A 33 -2.27 -5.27 -6.14
CA ARG A 33 -2.86 -6.60 -6.05
C ARG A 33 -1.82 -7.67 -5.65
N SER A 34 -0.56 -7.48 -6.04
CA SER A 34 0.56 -8.31 -5.56
C SER A 34 0.91 -8.04 -4.09
N LEU A 35 0.64 -6.81 -3.62
CA LEU A 35 0.87 -6.35 -2.25
C LEU A 35 -0.25 -6.77 -1.28
N LEU A 36 -1.49 -6.81 -1.76
CA LEU A 36 -2.68 -7.20 -1.01
C LEU A 36 -3.01 -8.66 -1.27
N THR A 37 -3.18 -9.44 -0.22
CA THR A 37 -3.67 -10.83 -0.37
C THR A 37 -5.11 -10.85 -0.89
N ASP A 38 -5.50 -11.90 -1.63
CA ASP A 38 -6.88 -12.09 -2.12
C ASP A 38 -7.92 -11.95 -1.02
N GLN A 39 -7.61 -12.40 0.20
CA GLN A 39 -8.49 -12.26 1.36
C GLN A 39 -8.73 -10.78 1.74
N GLN A 40 -7.69 -9.93 1.69
CA GLN A 40 -7.81 -8.50 1.96
C GLN A 40 -8.65 -7.81 0.88
N ILE A 41 -8.42 -8.15 -0.38
CA ILE A 41 -9.20 -7.64 -1.51
C ILE A 41 -10.67 -8.02 -1.34
N GLN A 42 -10.97 -9.30 -1.07
CA GLN A 42 -12.34 -9.75 -0.81
C GLN A 42 -12.98 -9.03 0.39
N THR A 43 -12.22 -8.76 1.44
CA THR A 43 -12.74 -8.00 2.60
C THR A 43 -13.14 -6.59 2.20
N ILE A 44 -12.33 -5.90 1.38
CA ILE A 44 -12.64 -4.55 0.90
C ILE A 44 -13.88 -4.57 0.00
N VAL A 45 -13.95 -5.53 -0.93
CA VAL A 45 -15.11 -5.74 -1.80
C VAL A 45 -16.38 -5.99 -0.98
N ALA A 46 -16.30 -6.88 0.02
CA ALA A 46 -17.43 -7.22 0.87
C ALA A 46 -17.91 -6.03 1.71
N LYS A 47 -16.98 -5.18 2.19
CA LYS A 47 -17.30 -4.00 3.00
C LYS A 47 -17.87 -2.84 2.18
N THR A 48 -17.43 -2.69 0.94
CA THR A 48 -17.80 -1.55 0.09
C THR A 48 -18.92 -1.89 -0.89
N GLY A 49 -19.15 -3.18 -1.16
CA GLY A 49 -20.06 -3.65 -2.21
C GLY A 49 -19.54 -3.40 -3.63
N LEU A 50 -18.31 -2.89 -3.77
CA LEU A 50 -17.71 -2.53 -5.06
C LEU A 50 -16.71 -3.59 -5.52
N PRO A 51 -16.62 -3.88 -6.82
CA PRO A 51 -15.67 -4.85 -7.33
C PRO A 51 -14.23 -4.37 -7.15
N ALA A 52 -13.33 -5.32 -6.93
CA ALA A 52 -11.90 -5.05 -6.71
C ALA A 52 -11.28 -4.19 -7.83
N GLY A 53 -11.66 -4.44 -9.08
CA GLY A 53 -11.18 -3.70 -10.25
C GLY A 53 -11.53 -2.20 -10.23
N THR A 54 -12.53 -1.78 -9.46
CA THR A 54 -12.90 -0.37 -9.32
C THR A 54 -12.23 0.28 -8.11
N ILE A 55 -12.11 -0.46 -7.00
CA ILE A 55 -11.57 0.10 -5.74
C ILE A 55 -10.04 0.09 -5.69
N LEU A 56 -9.40 -0.93 -6.27
CA LEU A 56 -7.94 -1.05 -6.32
C LEU A 56 -7.27 0.13 -7.05
N PRO A 57 -7.71 0.60 -8.23
CA PRO A 57 -7.10 1.77 -8.87
C PRO A 57 -7.25 3.05 -8.04
N ALA A 58 -8.38 3.23 -7.35
CA ALA A 58 -8.56 4.37 -6.45
C ALA A 58 -7.60 4.28 -5.25
N LEU A 59 -7.47 3.09 -4.65
CA LEU A 59 -6.51 2.83 -3.57
C LEU A 59 -5.07 3.03 -4.04
N ALA A 60 -4.73 2.62 -5.26
CA ALA A 60 -3.38 2.76 -5.81
C ALA A 60 -2.94 4.24 -5.94
N GLN A 61 -3.89 5.15 -6.17
CA GLN A 61 -3.63 6.59 -6.21
C GLN A 61 -3.58 7.24 -4.82
N LEU A 62 -4.36 6.72 -3.87
CA LEU A 62 -4.51 7.30 -2.53
C LEU A 62 -3.52 6.73 -1.50
N LEU A 63 -3.12 5.47 -1.65
CA LEU A 63 -2.21 4.78 -0.72
C LEU A 63 -0.86 5.48 -0.55
N PRO A 64 -0.16 5.89 -1.63
CA PRO A 64 1.12 6.58 -1.49
C PRO A 64 1.01 7.81 -0.59
N ALA A 65 0.01 8.67 -0.86
CA ALA A 65 -0.24 9.87 -0.09
C ALA A 65 -0.74 9.59 1.34
N ALA A 66 -1.52 8.51 1.53
CA ALA A 66 -1.99 8.11 2.85
C ALA A 66 -0.84 7.58 3.72
N VAL A 67 0.08 6.79 3.15
CA VAL A 67 1.26 6.30 3.86
C VAL A 67 2.17 7.47 4.23
N ASP A 68 2.50 8.32 3.27
CA ASP A 68 3.27 9.56 3.45
C ASP A 68 2.75 10.42 4.60
N LYS A 69 1.45 10.73 4.60
CA LYS A 69 0.79 11.50 5.67
C LYS A 69 0.85 10.85 7.05
N HIS A 70 0.95 9.52 7.11
CA HIS A 70 0.98 8.74 8.35
C HIS A 70 2.40 8.37 8.79
N THR A 71 3.44 8.68 8.00
CA THR A 71 4.86 8.56 8.37
C THR A 71 5.57 9.92 8.44
N PRO A 72 5.08 10.88 9.25
CA PRO A 72 5.68 12.21 9.36
C PRO A 72 7.10 12.20 9.95
N GLU A 73 7.47 11.14 10.67
CA GLU A 73 8.81 11.00 11.27
C GLU A 73 9.82 10.31 10.33
N GLY A 74 9.41 9.88 9.12
CA GLY A 74 10.28 9.14 8.21
C GLY A 74 10.57 7.70 8.66
N GLU A 75 9.96 7.28 9.77
CA GLU A 75 10.06 5.94 10.32
C GLU A 75 8.80 5.19 9.92
N ALA A 76 8.97 4.09 9.16
CA ALA A 76 7.93 3.06 9.11
C ALA A 76 7.63 2.71 10.57
N PRO A 77 6.37 2.47 11.00
CA PRO A 77 6.10 2.10 12.38
C PRO A 77 6.97 0.89 12.73
N THR A 78 8.09 1.17 13.39
CA THR A 78 8.97 0.23 14.02
C THR A 78 8.08 -0.27 15.14
N THR A 79 7.50 -1.44 14.92
CA THR A 79 7.09 -2.28 16.04
C THR A 79 8.40 -2.63 16.74
N THR A 80 8.88 -1.71 17.56
CA THR A 80 9.82 -2.00 18.62
C THR A 80 9.10 -3.00 19.51
N VAL A 81 9.68 -4.20 19.51
CA VAL A 81 9.34 -5.39 20.28
C VAL A 81 8.92 -5.08 21.72
#